data_AF-A0A2V6Q237-F1
#
_entry.id   AF-A0A2V6Q237-F1
#
_cell.length_a   1.000
_cell.length_b   1.000
_cell.length_c   1.000
_cell.angle_alpha   90.00
_cell.angle_beta   90.00
_cell.angle_gamma   90.00
#
_symmetry.space_group_name_H-M   'P 1'
#
loop_
_entity.id
_entity.type
_entity.pdbx_description
1 polymer ?
#
loop_
_entity_poly.entity_id
_entity_poly.type
_entity_poly.pdbx_seq_one_letter_code
_entity_poly.pdbx_strand_id
1 'polypeptide(L)'
;MLIGATIGHELWIIAVLAVLLTQTATIATSVYLHRALAHRAIRVHRAADVVLRLVLWLTTGQHRREWVAVHRKHHAYTDRHGDPHSPQLVGLWRVQLFNVLYYAREARNAETLRRFAPDVLEDRLDRLMLSRGWVGLGLGIAGLMVLFGPAIGGAVAGGHALLYVFVVAPLINGIGHWHGRQNFDNTAYNSRVLAWVTGGESLHNNHHAHPRAPKFSVMRSEFDPSWLVIRALVRLGLVTIDGGPAHAYAGTGTRGRHDDVGRPEDVLAAPGTKRDVAGGRARRSARWLRGGGDRGGVCRLVIRGFRHRSPRPGQEARR
;
A
#
# COMPACT_ATOMS: atom_id res chain seq x y z
N MET A 1 48.55 -0.67 18.72
CA MET A 1 48.13 -1.30 17.44
C MET A 1 46.92 -2.24 17.62
N LEU A 2 46.90 -3.12 18.64
CA LEU A 2 45.77 -4.04 18.93
C LEU A 2 44.45 -3.35 19.35
N ILE A 3 44.50 -2.25 20.12
CA ILE A 3 43.30 -1.49 20.53
C ILE A 3 42.64 -0.76 19.34
N GLY A 4 43.45 -0.25 18.40
CA GLY A 4 42.91 0.39 17.18
C GLY A 4 42.27 -0.61 16.21
N ALA A 5 42.82 -1.82 16.11
CA ALA A 5 42.26 -2.88 15.27
C ALA A 5 40.93 -3.43 15.81
N THR A 6 40.76 -3.50 17.13
CA THR A 6 39.52 -3.96 17.78
C THR A 6 38.40 -2.93 17.67
N ILE A 7 38.67 -1.65 17.89
CA ILE A 7 37.70 -0.56 17.66
C ILE A 7 37.25 -0.54 16.19
N GLY A 8 38.18 -0.69 15.24
CA GLY A 8 37.85 -0.76 13.83
C GLY A 8 36.88 -1.91 13.52
N HIS A 9 37.14 -3.10 14.06
CA HIS A 9 36.30 -4.27 13.88
C HIS A 9 34.88 -4.09 14.46
N GLU A 10 34.75 -3.52 15.65
CA GLU A 10 33.45 -3.25 16.27
C GLU A 10 32.63 -2.23 15.46
N LEU A 11 33.26 -1.16 14.95
CA LEU A 11 32.58 -0.19 14.10
C LEU A 11 32.07 -0.83 12.80
N TRP A 12 32.83 -1.74 12.20
CA TRP A 12 32.38 -2.50 11.03
C TRP A 12 31.19 -3.40 11.34
N ILE A 13 31.21 -4.11 12.48
CA ILE A 13 30.07 -4.93 12.93
C ILE A 13 28.84 -4.06 13.10
N ILE A 14 28.97 -2.93 13.81
CA ILE A 14 27.86 -2.00 14.06
C ILE A 14 27.27 -1.51 12.74
N ALA A 15 28.11 -1.05 11.81
CA ALA A 15 27.68 -0.55 10.52
C ALA A 15 26.94 -1.62 9.70
N VAL A 16 27.51 -2.82 9.59
CA VAL A 16 26.91 -3.92 8.83
C VAL A 16 25.57 -4.34 9.44
N LEU A 17 25.51 -4.55 10.76
CA LEU A 17 24.26 -4.94 11.42
C LEU A 17 23.19 -3.86 11.33
N ALA A 18 23.55 -2.58 11.49
CA ALA A 18 22.61 -1.47 11.33
C ALA A 18 22.04 -1.39 9.90
N VAL A 19 22.88 -1.59 8.88
CA VAL A 19 22.45 -1.64 7.47
C VAL A 19 21.55 -2.84 7.23
N LEU A 20 21.92 -4.04 7.69
CA LEU A 20 21.11 -5.26 7.52
C LEU A 20 19.74 -5.13 8.19
N LEU A 21 19.69 -4.59 9.41
CA LEU A 21 18.44 -4.34 10.13
C LEU A 21 17.58 -3.31 9.39
N THR A 22 18.19 -2.25 8.86
CA THR A 22 17.51 -1.24 8.05
C THR A 22 16.95 -1.81 6.76
N GLN A 23 17.72 -2.61 6.03
CA GLN A 23 17.25 -3.24 4.80
C GLN A 23 16.12 -4.23 5.07
N THR A 24 16.19 -4.98 6.17
CA THR A 24 15.12 -5.88 6.61
C THR A 24 13.83 -5.11 6.88
N ALA A 25 13.90 -4.01 7.64
CA ALA A 25 12.74 -3.16 7.92
C ALA A 25 12.18 -2.52 6.63
N THR A 26 13.04 -1.98 5.77
CA THR A 26 12.65 -1.36 4.49
C THR A 26 11.94 -2.35 3.58
N ILE A 27 12.48 -3.55 3.40
CA ILE A 27 11.85 -4.61 2.59
C ILE A 27 10.54 -5.05 3.22
N ALA A 28 10.48 -5.22 4.55
CA ALA A 28 9.24 -5.58 5.23
C ALA A 28 8.14 -4.51 5.04
N THR A 29 8.48 -3.21 5.15
CA THR A 29 7.57 -2.10 4.88
C THR A 29 7.09 -2.12 3.44
N SER A 30 8.04 -2.29 2.50
CA SER A 30 7.81 -2.31 1.07
C SER A 30 6.91 -3.49 0.62
N VAL A 31 7.14 -4.69 1.15
CA VAL A 31 6.35 -5.88 0.81
C VAL A 31 5.00 -5.87 1.53
N TYR A 32 5.00 -5.65 2.85
CA TYR A 32 3.81 -5.85 3.69
C TYR A 32 2.93 -4.60 3.75
N LEU A 33 3.43 -3.51 4.32
CA LEU A 33 2.60 -2.31 4.53
C LEU A 33 2.23 -1.65 3.20
N HIS A 34 3.21 -1.56 2.30
CA HIS A 34 3.03 -0.85 1.05
C HIS A 34 2.30 -1.68 -0.01
N ARG A 35 2.92 -2.74 -0.53
CA ARG A 35 2.34 -3.52 -1.63
C ARG A 35 1.15 -4.39 -1.20
N ALA A 36 1.20 -5.02 -0.02
CA ALA A 36 0.09 -5.86 0.42
C ALA A 36 -1.07 -5.05 1.00
N LEU A 37 -0.86 -4.27 2.07
CA LEU A 37 -1.95 -3.62 2.77
C LEU A 37 -2.44 -2.33 2.09
N ALA A 38 -1.52 -1.41 1.75
CA ALA A 38 -1.94 -0.13 1.19
C ALA A 38 -2.53 -0.28 -0.22
N HIS A 39 -1.86 -1.05 -1.09
CA HIS A 39 -2.24 -1.14 -2.50
C HIS A 39 -2.84 -2.47 -2.96
N ARG A 40 -2.87 -3.49 -2.10
CA ARG A 40 -3.48 -4.80 -2.42
C ARG A 40 -2.97 -5.36 -3.76
N ALA A 41 -1.67 -5.22 -3.98
CA ALA A 41 -0.94 -5.79 -5.12
C ALA A 41 -0.63 -7.27 -4.90
N ILE A 42 -0.51 -7.67 -3.63
CA ILE A 42 -0.26 -9.04 -3.20
C ILE A 42 -1.11 -9.38 -1.97
N ARG A 43 -1.39 -10.67 -1.76
CA ARG A 43 -1.93 -11.20 -0.50
C ARG A 43 -0.88 -12.03 0.20
N VAL A 44 -0.84 -11.91 1.52
CA VAL A 44 0.16 -12.55 2.37
C VAL A 44 -0.51 -13.69 3.14
N HIS A 45 0.12 -14.86 3.14
CA HIS A 45 -0.30 -16.00 3.94
C HIS A 45 -0.22 -15.67 5.44
N ARG A 46 -1.12 -16.23 6.25
CA ARG A 46 -1.24 -15.90 7.68
C ARG A 46 0.06 -16.05 8.48
N ALA A 47 0.89 -17.05 8.15
CA ALA A 47 2.19 -17.22 8.79
C ALA A 47 3.15 -16.06 8.47
N ALA A 48 3.24 -15.67 7.20
CA ALA A 48 4.07 -14.55 6.78
C ALA A 48 3.53 -13.20 7.28
N ASP A 49 2.20 -13.05 7.39
CA ASP A 49 1.56 -11.87 8.00
C ASP A 49 2.08 -11.64 9.42
N VAL A 50 2.04 -12.67 10.27
CA VAL A 50 2.53 -12.59 11.66
C VAL A 50 4.02 -12.25 11.71
N VAL A 51 4.85 -12.91 10.89
CA VAL A 51 6.30 -12.67 10.85
C VAL A 51 6.62 -11.23 10.42
N LEU A 52 6.02 -10.74 9.32
CA LEU A 52 6.28 -9.40 8.80
C LEU A 52 5.84 -8.32 9.79
N ARG A 53 4.71 -8.54 10.49
CA ARG A 53 4.26 -7.63 11.55
C ARG A 53 5.21 -7.61 12.74
N LEU A 54 5.70 -8.78 13.18
CA LEU A 54 6.67 -8.87 14.28
C LEU A 54 7.99 -8.18 13.92
N VAL A 55 8.49 -8.39 12.71
CA VAL A 55 9.69 -7.70 12.21
C VAL A 55 9.49 -6.20 12.30
N LEU A 56 8.44 -5.67 11.69
CA LEU A 56 8.17 -4.21 11.69
C LEU A 56 7.97 -3.66 13.10
N TRP A 57 7.28 -4.40 13.96
CA TRP A 57 7.03 -3.99 15.34
C TRP A 57 8.33 -3.91 16.15
N LEU A 58 9.22 -4.89 16.03
CA LEU A 58 10.50 -4.91 16.74
C LEU A 58 11.51 -3.89 16.19
N THR A 59 11.52 -3.66 14.87
CA THR A 59 12.53 -2.79 14.24
C THR A 59 12.10 -1.32 14.20
N THR A 60 10.81 -1.05 14.03
CA THR A 60 10.30 0.32 13.77
C THR A 60 9.17 0.74 14.70
N GLY A 61 8.56 -0.19 15.45
CA GLY A 61 7.36 0.08 16.24
C GLY A 61 6.14 0.47 15.40
N GLN A 62 6.13 0.17 14.10
CA GLN A 62 5.08 0.63 13.20
C GLN A 62 3.71 0.00 13.48
N HIS A 63 2.71 0.86 13.49
CA HIS A 63 1.31 0.47 13.53
C HIS A 63 0.75 0.37 12.10
N ARG A 64 0.35 -0.83 11.68
CA ARG A 64 -0.04 -1.07 10.27
C ARG A 64 -1.18 -0.17 9.77
N ARG A 65 -2.20 0.06 10.60
CA ARG A 65 -3.37 0.88 10.22
C ARG A 65 -3.01 2.35 10.04
N GLU A 66 -2.18 2.89 10.92
CA GLU A 66 -1.69 4.26 10.84
C GLU A 66 -0.88 4.45 9.56
N TRP A 67 0.09 3.56 9.31
CA TRP A 67 0.93 3.65 8.14
C TRP A 67 0.13 3.59 6.84
N VAL A 68 -0.79 2.62 6.72
CA VAL A 68 -1.64 2.48 5.54
C VAL A 68 -2.55 3.69 5.35
N ALA A 69 -3.11 4.25 6.43
CA ALA A 69 -3.96 5.43 6.33
C ALA A 69 -3.19 6.66 5.84
N VAL A 70 -2.03 6.94 6.43
CA VAL A 70 -1.17 8.07 6.02
C VAL A 70 -0.72 7.91 4.57
N HIS A 71 -0.27 6.71 4.18
CA HIS A 71 0.18 6.43 2.82
C HIS A 71 -0.92 6.58 1.78
N ARG A 72 -2.12 6.05 2.05
CA ARG A 72 -3.27 6.18 1.16
C ARG A 72 -3.77 7.63 1.09
N LYS A 73 -3.67 8.40 2.18
CA LYS A 73 -3.94 9.85 2.16
C LYS A 73 -2.94 10.59 1.28
N HIS A 74 -1.65 10.27 1.37
CA HIS A 74 -0.63 10.80 0.48
C HIS A 74 -0.95 10.51 -1.00
N HIS A 75 -1.33 9.28 -1.35
CA HIS A 75 -1.76 8.97 -2.73
C HIS A 75 -3.03 9.72 -3.17
N ALA A 76 -3.97 9.97 -2.27
CA ALA A 76 -5.21 10.69 -2.61
C ALA A 76 -4.98 12.20 -2.83
N TYR A 77 -3.95 12.77 -2.20
CA TYR A 77 -3.66 14.21 -2.23
C TYR A 77 -2.25 14.51 -2.75
N THR A 78 -1.65 13.60 -3.52
CA THR A 78 -0.23 13.69 -3.92
C THR A 78 0.13 15.07 -4.43
N ASP A 79 1.09 15.71 -3.76
CA ASP A 79 1.58 17.06 -4.08
C ASP A 79 0.52 18.16 -4.13
N ARG A 80 -0.59 17.97 -3.40
CA ARG A 80 -1.70 18.93 -3.25
C ARG A 80 -2.02 19.14 -1.78
N HIS A 81 -2.73 20.23 -1.49
CA HIS A 81 -3.15 20.51 -0.13
C HIS A 81 -3.93 19.32 0.45
N GLY A 82 -3.47 18.79 1.58
CA GLY A 82 -3.96 17.55 2.19
C GLY A 82 -2.93 16.42 2.19
N ASP A 83 -1.88 16.49 1.36
CA ASP A 83 -0.75 15.57 1.44
C ASP A 83 -0.04 15.73 2.80
N PRO A 84 0.15 14.64 3.57
CA PRO A 84 0.82 14.71 4.86
C PRO A 84 2.27 15.19 4.79
N HIS A 85 2.97 14.91 3.68
CA HIS A 85 4.43 15.10 3.58
C HIS A 85 4.92 15.45 2.17
N SER A 86 4.17 16.25 1.41
CA SER A 86 4.62 16.70 0.08
C SER A 86 5.81 17.67 0.18
N PRO A 87 6.97 17.33 -0.42
CA PRO A 87 8.10 18.24 -0.49
C PRO A 87 7.84 19.45 -1.40
N GLN A 88 6.87 19.37 -2.32
CA GLN A 88 6.46 20.50 -3.15
C GLN A 88 5.74 21.59 -2.36
N LEU A 89 5.04 21.20 -1.27
CA LEU A 89 4.28 22.14 -0.43
C LEU A 89 5.10 22.67 0.74
N VAL A 90 5.85 21.79 1.42
CA VAL A 90 6.57 22.18 2.65
C VAL A 90 8.08 22.36 2.43
N GLY A 91 8.63 21.91 1.30
CA GLY A 91 10.05 21.96 0.97
C GLY A 91 10.80 20.66 1.26
N LEU A 92 11.73 20.30 0.37
CA LEU A 92 12.52 19.05 0.43
C LEU A 92 13.17 18.81 1.79
N TRP A 93 13.92 19.78 2.31
CA TRP A 93 14.68 19.59 3.56
C TRP A 93 13.79 19.44 4.79
N ARG A 94 12.60 20.05 4.78
CA ARG A 94 11.62 19.86 5.84
C ARG A 94 11.07 18.43 5.84
N VAL A 95 10.76 17.88 4.67
CA VAL A 95 10.41 16.45 4.56
C VAL A 95 11.61 15.60 4.97
N GLN A 96 12.81 15.87 4.45
CA GLN A 96 13.98 15.03 4.73
C GLN A 96 14.31 14.93 6.23
N LEU A 97 14.22 16.04 6.98
CA LEU A 97 14.58 16.09 8.39
C LEU A 97 13.40 15.78 9.34
N PHE A 98 12.17 16.10 8.93
CA PHE A 98 10.99 16.05 9.81
C PHE A 98 9.87 15.14 9.32
N ASN A 99 10.08 14.28 8.31
CA ASN A 99 9.07 13.34 7.81
C ASN A 99 8.39 12.53 8.93
N VAL A 100 9.16 12.11 9.95
CA VAL A 100 8.61 11.38 11.10
C VAL A 100 7.59 12.20 11.89
N LEU A 101 7.75 13.52 11.97
CA LEU A 101 6.81 14.41 12.65
C LEU A 101 5.54 14.60 11.84
N TYR A 102 5.68 14.79 10.52
CA TYR A 102 4.54 14.85 9.60
C TYR A 102 3.72 13.55 9.63
N TYR A 103 4.41 12.41 9.56
CA TYR A 103 3.81 11.09 9.73
C TYR A 103 3.09 10.96 11.07
N ALA A 104 3.76 11.25 12.19
CA ALA A 104 3.19 11.08 13.52
C ALA A 104 1.98 11.99 13.77
N ARG A 105 2.00 13.22 13.23
CA ARG A 105 0.86 14.14 13.30
C ARG A 105 -0.36 13.55 12.60
N GLU A 106 -0.16 13.03 11.40
CA GLU A 106 -1.26 12.50 10.59
C GLU A 106 -1.74 11.13 11.08
N ALA A 107 -0.84 10.28 11.57
CA ALA A 107 -1.16 8.98 12.18
C ALA A 107 -2.06 9.10 13.41
N ARG A 108 -1.97 10.21 14.15
CA ARG A 108 -2.84 10.50 15.31
C ARG A 108 -4.22 11.04 14.93
N ASN A 109 -4.47 11.34 13.64
CA ASN A 109 -5.75 11.85 13.18
C ASN A 109 -6.76 10.71 12.99
N ALA A 110 -7.71 10.59 13.91
CA ALA A 110 -8.76 9.56 13.86
C ALA A 110 -9.63 9.63 12.58
N GLU A 111 -9.83 10.82 12.00
CA GLU A 111 -10.56 10.95 10.73
C GLU A 111 -9.78 10.29 9.59
N THR A 112 -8.48 10.50 9.53
CA THR A 112 -7.61 9.88 8.53
C THR A 112 -7.63 8.37 8.62
N LEU A 113 -7.56 7.80 9.83
CA LEU A 113 -7.64 6.34 10.04
C LEU A 113 -8.99 5.77 9.63
N ARG A 114 -10.09 6.50 9.88
CA ARG A 114 -11.44 6.08 9.47
C ARG A 114 -11.63 6.17 7.96
N ARG A 115 -11.13 7.22 7.33
CA ARG A 115 -11.35 7.49 5.90
C ARG A 115 -10.43 6.68 4.99
N PHE A 116 -9.14 6.58 5.33
CA PHE A 116 -8.13 6.01 4.42
C PHE A 116 -7.75 4.55 4.75
N ALA A 117 -8.04 4.07 5.96
CA ALA A 117 -7.84 2.66 6.32
C ALA A 117 -9.04 2.04 7.07
N PRO A 118 -10.27 2.11 6.54
CA PRO A 118 -11.43 1.46 7.16
C PRO A 118 -11.36 -0.07 7.10
N ASP A 119 -10.67 -0.62 6.11
CA ASP A 119 -10.49 -2.06 5.86
C ASP A 119 -9.34 -2.68 6.65
N VAL A 120 -8.40 -1.88 7.16
CA VAL A 120 -7.26 -2.37 7.96
C VAL A 120 -7.69 -2.42 9.42
N LEU A 121 -8.40 -3.48 9.77
CA LEU A 121 -8.86 -3.71 11.13
C LEU A 121 -7.77 -4.33 12.00
N GLU A 122 -7.82 -4.06 13.30
CA GLU A 122 -6.97 -4.73 14.28
C GLU A 122 -7.54 -6.11 14.63
N ASP A 123 -6.67 -7.10 14.72
CA ASP A 123 -7.00 -8.41 15.26
C ASP A 123 -6.63 -8.49 16.75
N ARG A 124 -6.78 -9.68 17.34
CA ARG A 124 -6.45 -9.91 18.75
C ARG A 124 -4.97 -9.66 19.05
N LEU A 125 -4.08 -9.98 18.11
CA LEU A 125 -2.63 -9.85 18.28
C LEU A 125 -2.21 -8.37 18.26
N ASP A 126 -2.84 -7.55 17.42
CA ASP A 126 -2.67 -6.09 17.44
C ASP A 126 -3.04 -5.50 18.80
N ARG A 127 -4.30 -5.72 19.21
CA ARG A 127 -4.84 -5.12 20.44
C ARG A 127 -4.08 -5.55 21.68
N LEU A 128 -3.59 -6.78 21.72
CA LEU A 128 -2.84 -7.29 22.85
C LEU A 128 -1.40 -6.76 22.88
N MET A 129 -0.77 -6.62 21.71
CA MET A 129 0.67 -6.43 21.61
C MET A 129 1.10 -5.48 20.47
N LEU A 130 0.78 -5.80 19.22
CA LEU A 130 1.45 -5.16 18.08
C LEU A 130 1.06 -3.69 17.85
N SER A 131 -0.08 -3.23 18.37
CA SER A 131 -0.44 -1.81 18.34
C SER A 131 0.35 -0.96 19.33
N ARG A 132 1.07 -1.59 20.28
CA ARG A 132 1.93 -0.90 21.25
C ARG A 132 3.33 -0.74 20.66
N GLY A 133 3.49 0.17 19.71
CA GLY A 133 4.73 0.36 18.94
C GLY A 133 5.98 0.55 19.81
N TRP A 134 5.89 1.37 20.86
CA TRP A 134 7.00 1.63 21.80
C TRP A 134 7.49 0.38 22.54
N VAL A 135 6.57 -0.55 22.84
CA VAL A 135 6.94 -1.83 23.48
C VAL A 135 7.72 -2.70 22.50
N GLY A 136 7.29 -2.77 21.23
CA GLY A 136 8.01 -3.50 20.19
C GLY A 136 9.40 -2.97 19.98
N LEU A 137 9.53 -1.65 19.81
CA LEU A 137 10.81 -0.99 19.65
C LEU A 137 11.72 -1.21 20.87
N GLY A 138 11.19 -1.07 22.08
CA GLY A 138 11.93 -1.34 23.32
C GLY A 138 12.44 -2.78 23.40
N LEU A 139 11.61 -3.76 23.04
CA LEU A 139 12.00 -5.17 23.02
C LEU A 139 13.01 -5.49 21.91
N GLY A 140 12.90 -4.85 20.74
CA GLY A 140 13.88 -4.98 19.67
C GLY A 140 15.26 -4.46 20.10
N ILE A 141 15.30 -3.28 20.72
CA ILE A 141 16.54 -2.69 21.26
C ILE A 141 17.12 -3.59 22.36
N ALA A 142 16.29 -4.03 23.31
CA ALA A 142 16.73 -4.92 24.39
C ALA A 142 17.27 -6.25 23.83
N GLY A 143 16.63 -6.82 22.82
CA GLY A 143 17.09 -8.02 22.13
C GLY A 143 18.48 -7.85 21.51
N LEU A 144 18.72 -6.72 20.82
CA LEU A 144 20.04 -6.40 20.29
C LEU A 144 21.10 -6.25 21.40
N MET A 145 20.75 -5.60 22.51
CA MET A 145 21.65 -5.45 23.66
C MET A 145 21.97 -6.80 24.34
N VAL A 146 21.01 -7.72 24.39
CA VAL A 146 21.24 -9.09 24.91
C VAL A 146 22.15 -9.89 23.98
N LEU A 147 21.93 -9.79 22.66
CA LEU A 147 22.68 -10.58 21.67
C LEU A 147 24.12 -10.10 21.46
N PHE A 148 24.34 -8.79 21.48
CA PHE A 148 25.63 -8.17 21.12
C PHE A 148 26.28 -7.38 22.26
N GLY A 149 25.66 -7.36 23.44
CA GLY A 149 26.07 -6.54 24.57
C GLY A 149 25.50 -5.11 24.50
N PRO A 150 25.43 -4.38 25.63
CA PRO A 150 24.76 -3.07 25.70
C PRO A 150 25.35 -2.02 24.74
N ALA A 151 26.68 -1.96 24.60
CA ALA A 151 27.34 -0.97 23.77
C ALA A 151 27.10 -1.20 22.27
N ILE A 152 27.45 -2.39 21.76
CA ILE A 152 27.30 -2.74 20.34
C ILE A 152 25.81 -2.82 19.97
N GLY A 153 25.00 -3.51 20.78
CA GLY A 153 23.56 -3.63 20.53
C GLY A 153 22.84 -2.28 20.54
N GLY A 154 23.18 -1.39 21.48
CA GLY A 154 22.68 -0.02 21.51
C GLY A 154 23.12 0.81 20.30
N ALA A 155 24.39 0.70 19.89
CA ALA A 155 24.91 1.39 18.71
C ALA A 155 24.27 0.90 17.41
N VAL A 156 24.03 -0.41 17.25
CA VAL A 156 23.30 -0.99 16.12
C VAL A 156 21.87 -0.45 16.07
N ALA A 157 21.17 -0.42 17.21
CA ALA A 157 19.83 0.14 17.28
C ALA A 157 19.79 1.64 16.90
N GLY A 158 20.74 2.43 17.42
CA GLY A 158 20.87 3.86 17.10
C GLY A 158 21.19 4.09 15.61
N GLY A 159 22.12 3.31 15.05
CA GLY A 159 22.45 3.35 13.63
C GLY A 159 21.27 2.97 12.74
N HIS A 160 20.52 1.93 13.10
CA HIS A 160 19.28 1.55 12.41
C HIS A 160 18.24 2.66 12.47
N ALA A 161 17.99 3.24 13.65
CA ALA A 161 17.04 4.33 13.81
C ALA A 161 17.43 5.54 12.94
N LEU A 162 18.71 5.90 12.93
CA LEU A 162 19.23 6.97 12.08
C LEU A 162 18.96 6.69 10.59
N LEU A 163 19.38 5.51 10.12
CA LEU A 163 19.25 5.13 8.71
C LEU A 163 17.78 5.00 8.28
N TYR A 164 16.92 4.37 9.07
CA TYR A 164 15.53 4.16 8.69
C TYR A 164 14.71 5.47 8.76
N VAL A 165 14.79 6.19 9.88
CA VAL A 165 13.93 7.34 10.17
C VAL A 165 14.36 8.61 9.44
N PHE A 166 15.67 8.85 9.32
CA PHE A 166 16.20 10.11 8.82
C PHE A 166 16.86 10.00 7.45
N VAL A 167 17.15 8.79 6.96
CA VAL A 167 17.72 8.57 5.63
C VAL A 167 16.69 7.92 4.71
N VAL A 168 16.40 6.63 4.86
CA VAL A 168 15.67 5.83 3.86
C VAL A 168 14.21 6.25 3.70
N ALA A 169 13.42 6.28 4.78
CA ALA A 169 12.00 6.62 4.70
C ALA A 169 11.74 8.05 4.17
N PRO A 170 12.34 9.10 4.73
CA PRO A 170 12.17 10.47 4.23
C PRO A 170 12.72 10.67 2.81
N LEU A 171 13.76 9.94 2.41
CA LEU A 171 14.33 10.06 1.06
C LEU A 171 13.35 9.63 -0.04
N ILE A 172 12.51 8.62 0.24
CA ILE A 172 11.45 8.19 -0.69
C ILE A 172 10.44 9.31 -0.88
N ASN A 173 9.91 9.87 0.22
CA ASN A 173 8.89 10.92 0.16
C ASN A 173 9.47 12.27 -0.34
N GLY A 174 10.71 12.58 0.02
CA GLY A 174 11.39 13.80 -0.35
C GLY A 174 11.86 13.78 -1.80
N ILE A 175 12.91 13.01 -2.10
CA ILE A 175 13.50 12.99 -3.44
C ILE A 175 12.51 12.42 -4.47
N GLY A 176 11.71 11.41 -4.09
CA GLY A 176 10.71 10.80 -4.97
C GLY A 176 9.61 11.75 -5.44
N HIS A 177 9.41 12.90 -4.78
CA HIS A 177 8.47 13.94 -5.18
C HIS A 177 9.12 15.29 -5.47
N TRP A 178 10.45 15.38 -5.49
CA TRP A 178 11.15 16.65 -5.70
C TRP A 178 11.64 16.81 -7.14
N HIS A 179 12.47 15.87 -7.61
CA HIS A 179 13.05 15.91 -8.94
C HIS A 179 13.69 14.57 -9.33
N GLY A 180 13.62 14.20 -10.61
CA GLY A 180 14.29 13.02 -11.15
C GLY A 180 13.75 12.60 -12.52
N ARG A 181 13.86 11.31 -12.85
CA ARG A 181 13.39 10.77 -14.13
C ARG A 181 11.94 10.32 -14.04
N GLN A 182 11.21 10.40 -15.15
CA GLN A 182 9.82 9.97 -15.22
C GLN A 182 9.61 9.06 -16.44
N ASN A 183 8.88 7.98 -16.21
CA ASN A 183 8.43 7.04 -17.25
C ASN A 183 6.95 7.29 -17.59
N PHE A 184 6.20 7.85 -16.64
CA PHE A 184 4.78 8.16 -16.73
C PHE A 184 4.52 9.61 -16.33
N ASP A 185 3.41 10.16 -16.81
CA ASP A 185 2.99 11.54 -16.53
C ASP A 185 2.31 11.62 -15.15
N ASN A 186 3.08 11.97 -14.12
CA ASN A 186 2.62 12.28 -12.76
C ASN A 186 3.66 13.20 -12.08
N THR A 187 3.49 13.51 -10.79
CA THR A 187 4.41 14.44 -10.07
C THR A 187 5.56 13.74 -9.33
N ALA A 188 5.60 12.41 -9.34
CA ALA A 188 6.66 11.62 -8.71
C ALA A 188 7.81 11.33 -9.69
N TYR A 189 8.94 10.90 -9.16
CA TYR A 189 10.19 10.67 -9.87
C TYR A 189 10.86 9.35 -9.49
N ASN A 190 11.49 8.72 -10.48
CA ASN A 190 12.30 7.51 -10.31
C ASN A 190 13.75 7.88 -9.99
N SER A 191 14.33 7.20 -8.99
CA SER A 191 15.77 7.11 -8.78
C SER A 191 16.22 5.65 -8.80
N ARG A 192 16.99 5.30 -9.84
CA ARG A 192 17.53 3.95 -10.06
C ARG A 192 18.60 3.57 -9.06
N VAL A 193 19.42 4.53 -8.63
CA VAL A 193 20.49 4.31 -7.65
C VAL A 193 19.88 4.07 -6.28
N LEU A 194 18.90 4.89 -5.88
CA LEU A 194 18.24 4.75 -4.59
C LEU A 194 17.36 3.50 -4.52
N ALA A 195 16.98 2.90 -5.66
CA ALA A 195 16.13 1.73 -5.68
C ALA A 195 16.78 0.53 -4.98
N TRP A 196 18.12 0.46 -5.00
CA TRP A 196 18.90 -0.57 -4.32
C TRP A 196 18.75 -0.53 -2.79
N VAL A 197 18.73 0.68 -2.21
CA VAL A 197 18.71 0.86 -0.74
C VAL A 197 17.32 1.08 -0.17
N THR A 198 16.35 1.42 -1.03
CA THR A 198 14.94 1.64 -0.66
C THR A 198 14.07 0.41 -0.90
N GLY A 199 14.65 -0.74 -1.29
CA GLY A 199 13.85 -1.92 -1.64
C GLY A 199 12.97 -1.71 -2.87
N GLY A 200 13.36 -0.81 -3.77
CA GLY A 200 12.63 -0.48 -5.01
C GLY A 200 11.66 0.69 -4.88
N GLU A 201 11.43 1.21 -3.67
CA GLU A 201 10.43 2.25 -3.38
C GLU A 201 10.72 3.60 -4.05
N SER A 202 11.99 3.88 -4.37
CA SER A 202 12.37 5.08 -5.13
C SER A 202 12.12 4.98 -6.63
N LEU A 203 11.59 3.86 -7.15
CA LEU A 203 10.97 3.81 -8.48
C LEU A 203 9.56 4.41 -8.38
N HIS A 204 9.51 5.63 -7.86
CA HIS A 204 8.33 6.26 -7.29
C HIS A 204 7.36 6.73 -8.36
N ASN A 205 7.86 7.25 -9.48
CA ASN A 205 7.04 7.61 -10.64
C ASN A 205 6.26 6.40 -11.20
N ASN A 206 6.92 5.24 -11.29
CA ASN A 206 6.27 4.01 -11.75
C ASN A 206 5.19 3.55 -10.77
N HIS A 207 5.52 3.60 -9.48
CA HIS A 207 4.60 3.23 -8.41
C HIS A 207 3.36 4.14 -8.40
N HIS A 208 3.52 5.45 -8.49
CA HIS A 208 2.40 6.40 -8.54
C HIS A 208 1.52 6.23 -9.78
N ALA A 209 2.10 5.82 -10.91
CA ALA A 209 1.33 5.49 -12.10
C ALA A 209 0.53 4.19 -11.95
N HIS A 210 1.10 3.18 -11.29
CA HIS A 210 0.50 1.86 -11.13
C HIS A 210 0.60 1.34 -9.69
N PRO A 211 -0.15 1.91 -8.73
CA PRO A 211 0.05 1.60 -7.30
C PRO A 211 -0.21 0.13 -6.95
N ARG A 212 -1.10 -0.53 -7.70
CA ARG A 212 -1.45 -1.94 -7.53
C ARG A 212 -0.48 -2.91 -8.19
N ALA A 213 0.59 -2.43 -8.83
CA ALA A 213 1.58 -3.30 -9.42
C ALA A 213 2.45 -3.95 -8.33
N PRO A 214 2.67 -5.27 -8.36
CA PRO A 214 3.48 -5.96 -7.35
C PRO A 214 4.99 -5.76 -7.56
N LYS A 215 5.39 -5.23 -8.73
CA LYS A 215 6.77 -4.92 -9.12
C LYS A 215 6.82 -3.48 -9.61
N PHE A 216 7.72 -2.67 -9.07
CA PHE A 216 7.84 -1.24 -9.41
C PHE A 216 8.79 -0.94 -10.56
N SER A 217 9.73 -1.84 -10.89
CA SER A 217 10.58 -1.68 -12.07
C SER A 217 9.84 -1.99 -13.37
N VAL A 218 9.94 -1.04 -14.31
CA VAL A 218 9.35 -1.06 -15.65
C VAL A 218 10.47 -1.14 -16.71
N MET A 219 11.53 -0.34 -16.58
CA MET A 219 12.66 -0.40 -17.51
C MET A 219 13.64 -1.52 -17.13
N ARG A 220 14.34 -2.07 -18.13
CA ARG A 220 15.42 -3.07 -17.92
C ARG A 220 16.54 -2.57 -17.01
N SER A 221 16.70 -1.25 -16.97
CA SER A 221 17.77 -0.57 -16.26
C SER A 221 17.41 -0.32 -14.77
N GLU A 222 16.15 -0.55 -14.40
CA GLU A 222 15.61 -0.41 -13.05
C GLU A 222 15.67 -1.74 -12.30
N PHE A 223 16.02 -1.67 -11.02
CA PHE A 223 16.08 -2.84 -10.14
C PHE A 223 15.11 -2.66 -8.96
N ASP A 224 14.34 -3.70 -8.66
CA ASP A 224 13.40 -3.74 -7.52
C ASP A 224 13.81 -4.92 -6.60
N PRO A 225 14.57 -4.65 -5.53
CA PRO A 225 14.98 -5.68 -4.58
C PRO A 225 13.79 -6.40 -3.91
N SER A 226 12.73 -5.68 -3.55
CA SER A 226 11.56 -6.28 -2.88
C SER A 226 10.81 -7.23 -3.79
N TRP A 227 10.84 -7.02 -5.12
CA TRP A 227 10.30 -7.99 -6.06
C TRP A 227 10.98 -9.36 -5.98
N LEU A 228 12.30 -9.42 -5.74
CA LEU A 228 12.99 -10.70 -5.56
C LEU A 228 12.47 -11.44 -4.32
N VAL A 229 12.27 -10.72 -3.23
CA VAL A 229 11.71 -11.25 -1.98
C VAL A 229 10.28 -11.73 -2.19
N ILE A 230 9.44 -10.95 -2.87
CA ILE A 230 8.07 -11.34 -3.23
C ILE A 230 8.09 -12.65 -4.03
N ARG A 231 8.95 -12.76 -5.07
CA ARG A 231 9.05 -14.01 -5.85
C ARG A 231 9.52 -15.19 -5.02
N ALA A 232 10.40 -14.99 -4.04
CA ALA A 232 10.82 -16.06 -3.13
C ALA A 232 9.65 -16.51 -2.25
N LEU A 233 8.92 -15.57 -1.66
CA LEU A 233 7.73 -15.85 -0.84
C LEU A 233 6.61 -16.52 -1.65
N VAL A 234 6.42 -16.16 -2.92
CA VAL A 234 5.46 -16.83 -3.82
C VAL A 234 5.84 -18.29 -4.03
N ARG A 235 7.13 -18.61 -4.26
CA ARG A 235 7.59 -20.00 -4.40
C ARG A 235 7.39 -20.82 -3.13
N LEU A 236 7.46 -20.18 -1.97
CA LEU A 236 7.21 -20.79 -0.67
C LEU A 236 5.70 -20.89 -0.33
N GLY A 237 4.80 -20.43 -1.21
CA GLY A 237 3.36 -20.39 -0.93
C GLY A 237 2.95 -19.37 0.14
N LEU A 238 3.85 -18.45 0.51
CA LEU A 238 3.64 -17.45 1.55
C LEU A 238 3.03 -16.15 1.03
N VAL A 239 3.06 -15.92 -0.28
CA VAL A 239 2.46 -14.75 -0.94
C VAL A 239 1.76 -15.20 -2.22
N THR A 240 0.63 -14.59 -2.53
CA THR A 240 -0.03 -14.69 -3.85
C THR A 240 -0.07 -13.31 -4.49
N ILE A 241 0.12 -13.26 -5.80
CA ILE A 241 0.05 -12.01 -6.58
C ILE A 241 -1.39 -11.80 -7.02
N ASP A 242 -1.96 -10.66 -6.67
CA ASP A 242 -3.32 -10.28 -7.07
C ASP A 242 -3.33 -9.12 -8.09
N GLY A 243 -2.26 -8.30 -8.12
CA GLY A 243 -2.10 -7.18 -9.05
C GLY A 243 -1.45 -7.57 -10.38
N GLY A 244 -1.88 -6.93 -11.47
CA GLY A 244 -1.22 -7.04 -12.78
C GLY A 244 0.17 -6.36 -12.79
N PRO A 245 1.11 -6.80 -13.64
CA PRO A 245 2.45 -6.22 -13.67
C PRO A 245 2.45 -4.80 -14.28
N ALA A 246 3.25 -3.87 -13.73
CA ALA A 246 3.32 -2.48 -14.21
C ALA A 246 3.66 -2.35 -15.71
N HIS A 247 4.48 -3.26 -16.25
CA HIS A 247 4.86 -3.25 -17.67
C HIS A 247 3.74 -3.70 -18.61
N ALA A 248 2.67 -4.35 -18.12
CA ALA A 248 1.49 -4.63 -18.94
C ALA A 248 0.75 -3.34 -19.36
N TYR A 249 1.02 -2.22 -18.70
CA TYR A 249 0.41 -0.91 -18.99
C TYR A 249 1.33 0.03 -19.78
N ALA A 250 2.60 -0.34 -19.99
CA ALA A 250 3.59 0.50 -20.68
C ALA A 250 3.42 0.55 -22.21
N GLY A 251 2.46 -0.22 -22.77
CA GLY A 251 2.23 -0.35 -24.22
C GLY A 251 1.05 0.47 -24.78
N THR A 252 0.19 1.07 -23.95
CA THR A 252 -0.93 1.89 -24.41
C THR A 252 -0.55 3.37 -24.38
N GLY A 253 0.42 3.74 -25.20
CA GLY A 253 0.76 5.14 -25.44
C GLY A 253 -0.28 5.81 -26.32
N THR A 254 -1.43 6.20 -25.76
CA THR A 254 -2.21 7.31 -26.32
C THR A 254 -1.93 8.54 -25.47
N ARG A 255 -1.30 9.55 -26.09
CA ARG A 255 -1.36 10.94 -25.61
C ARG A 255 -2.83 11.36 -25.57
N GLY A 256 -3.51 11.06 -24.47
CA GLY A 256 -4.89 11.42 -24.23
C GLY A 256 -4.95 12.81 -23.64
N ARG A 257 -5.58 13.73 -24.37
CA ARG A 257 -5.98 15.07 -23.92
C ARG A 257 -6.69 14.95 -22.56
N HIS A 258 -6.16 15.66 -21.57
CA HIS A 258 -6.78 15.79 -20.26
C HIS A 258 -7.96 16.77 -20.35
N ASP A 259 -9.10 16.29 -20.80
CA ASP A 259 -10.40 16.88 -20.51
C ASP A 259 -11.27 15.71 -19.98
N ASP A 260 -11.87 15.89 -18.80
CA ASP A 260 -12.66 14.91 -18.01
C ASP A 260 -11.88 13.84 -17.21
N VAL A 261 -11.39 14.23 -16.03
CA VAL A 261 -11.33 13.32 -14.87
C VAL A 261 -12.36 13.83 -13.86
N GLY A 262 -13.41 13.03 -13.67
CA GLY A 262 -14.50 13.29 -12.75
C GLY A 262 -14.04 13.58 -11.31
N ARG A 263 -14.91 14.31 -10.59
CA ARG A 263 -14.67 14.77 -9.22
C ARG A 263 -14.33 13.61 -8.26
N PRO A 264 -13.61 13.87 -7.15
CA PRO A 264 -13.12 12.85 -6.21
C PRO A 264 -14.19 12.07 -5.43
N GLU A 265 -15.48 12.23 -5.74
CA GLU A 265 -16.59 11.63 -5.01
C GLU A 265 -17.02 10.28 -5.59
N ASP A 266 -16.68 9.98 -6.85
CA ASP A 266 -17.27 8.86 -7.58
C ASP A 266 -16.49 7.53 -7.51
N VAL A 267 -15.30 7.52 -6.90
CA VAL A 267 -14.41 6.32 -6.90
C VAL A 267 -14.58 5.43 -5.65
N LEU A 268 -15.42 5.81 -4.68
CA LEU A 268 -15.54 5.08 -3.39
C LEU A 268 -16.98 4.76 -2.98
N ALA A 269 -17.83 4.33 -3.90
CA ALA A 269 -19.11 3.70 -3.54
C ALA A 269 -18.91 2.18 -3.35
N ALA A 270 -18.90 1.71 -2.10
CA ALA A 270 -19.01 0.28 -1.77
C ALA A 270 -20.44 -0.22 -2.04
N PRO A 271 -20.65 -1.50 -2.44
CA PRO A 271 -21.97 -2.00 -2.73
C PRO A 271 -22.70 -2.39 -1.44
N GLY A 272 -23.83 -1.73 -1.19
CA GLY A 272 -24.95 -2.33 -0.47
C GLY A 272 -25.49 -1.54 0.72
N THR A 273 -26.66 -0.92 0.52
CA THR A 273 -27.72 -0.88 1.54
C THR A 273 -29.07 -1.13 0.87
N LYS A 274 -29.88 -1.93 1.58
CA LYS A 274 -31.18 -2.45 1.14
C LYS A 274 -32.24 -1.34 1.10
N ARG A 275 -33.10 -1.45 0.06
CA ARG A 275 -34.56 -1.27 0.03
C ARG A 275 -35.20 -0.25 0.98
N ASP A 276 -35.81 0.76 0.38
CA ASP A 276 -37.11 1.30 0.81
C ASP A 276 -38.13 1.14 -0.32
N VAL A 277 -39.12 0.28 -0.11
CA VAL A 277 -40.34 0.24 -0.92
C VAL A 277 -41.48 0.61 0.01
N ALA A 278 -41.95 1.85 -0.13
CA ALA A 278 -43.17 2.31 0.47
C ALA A 278 -44.39 1.78 -0.30
N GLY A 279 -45.33 1.17 0.43
CA GLY A 279 -46.76 1.38 0.25
C GLY A 279 -47.45 0.77 -0.98
N GLY A 280 -47.90 -0.48 -0.85
CA GLY A 280 -48.93 -1.04 -1.72
C GLY A 280 -49.63 -2.23 -1.06
N ARG A 281 -50.80 -1.98 -0.44
CA ARG A 281 -51.62 -3.01 0.20
C ARG A 281 -52.15 -3.99 -0.84
N ALA A 282 -51.91 -5.28 -0.64
CA ALA A 282 -52.81 -6.33 -1.10
C ALA A 282 -52.78 -7.51 -0.14
N ARG A 283 -53.84 -7.64 0.66
CA ARG A 283 -54.18 -8.89 1.35
C ARG A 283 -54.52 -9.95 0.30
N ARG A 284 -54.06 -11.19 0.48
CA ARG A 284 -54.85 -12.42 0.31
C ARG A 284 -54.03 -13.67 0.69
N SER A 285 -54.48 -14.28 1.79
CA SER A 285 -54.56 -15.71 2.08
C SER A 285 -53.62 -16.70 1.36
N ALA A 286 -52.75 -17.33 2.15
CA ALA A 286 -52.12 -18.60 1.83
C ALA A 286 -53.15 -19.73 1.82
N ARG A 287 -53.19 -20.52 0.75
CA ARG A 287 -53.80 -21.86 0.73
C ARG A 287 -52.76 -22.83 0.15
N TRP A 288 -52.41 -23.81 0.96
CA TRP A 288 -51.57 -24.95 0.60
C TRP A 288 -52.29 -25.87 -0.37
N LEU A 289 -51.58 -26.36 -1.40
CA LEU A 289 -51.85 -27.65 -2.03
C LEU A 289 -50.53 -28.36 -2.33
N ARG A 290 -50.40 -29.57 -1.77
CA ARG A 290 -49.44 -30.62 -2.12
C ARG A 290 -49.99 -31.47 -3.27
N GLY A 291 -49.09 -32.17 -3.97
CA GLY A 291 -49.37 -33.25 -4.93
C GLY A 291 -48.90 -32.81 -6.32
N GLY A 292 -47.86 -33.40 -6.90
CA GLY A 292 -47.67 -34.81 -7.24
C GLY A 292 -47.45 -34.81 -8.77
N GLY A 293 -46.27 -35.14 -9.26
CA GLY A 293 -46.06 -36.45 -9.87
C GLY A 293 -45.49 -36.30 -11.29
N ASP A 294 -44.45 -37.09 -11.54
CA ASP A 294 -44.03 -37.71 -12.79
C ASP A 294 -43.50 -36.92 -14.02
N ARG A 295 -42.24 -37.27 -14.34
CA ARG A 295 -41.67 -37.67 -15.65
C ARG A 295 -41.90 -36.80 -16.90
N GLY A 296 -40.76 -36.39 -17.47
CA GLY A 296 -40.45 -36.68 -18.87
C GLY A 296 -40.37 -35.48 -19.82
N GLY A 297 -39.18 -35.31 -20.42
CA GLY A 297 -39.10 -35.08 -21.86
C GLY A 297 -38.86 -33.66 -22.39
N VAL A 298 -37.64 -33.48 -22.90
CA VAL A 298 -37.29 -32.86 -24.20
C VAL A 298 -37.24 -31.32 -24.30
N CYS A 299 -36.03 -30.87 -24.64
CA CYS A 299 -35.65 -29.59 -25.22
C CYS A 299 -36.58 -29.08 -26.33
N ARG A 300 -36.92 -27.78 -26.31
CA ARG A 300 -37.07 -26.99 -27.53
C ARG A 300 -36.49 -25.58 -27.38
N LEU A 301 -35.38 -25.40 -28.07
CA LEU A 301 -34.83 -24.13 -28.51
C LEU A 301 -35.78 -23.51 -29.54
N VAL A 302 -36.23 -22.27 -29.33
CA VAL A 302 -36.81 -21.43 -30.39
C VAL A 302 -36.13 -20.06 -30.35
N ILE A 303 -35.33 -19.80 -31.37
CA ILE A 303 -34.79 -18.49 -31.73
C ILE A 303 -35.68 -17.95 -32.85
N ARG A 304 -36.15 -16.70 -32.73
CA ARG A 304 -36.15 -15.63 -33.75
C ARG A 304 -37.35 -14.69 -33.59
N GLY A 305 -37.07 -13.40 -33.72
CA GLY A 305 -38.09 -12.39 -33.95
C GLY A 305 -37.60 -10.97 -33.71
N PHE A 306 -36.67 -10.50 -34.54
CA PHE A 306 -36.26 -9.09 -34.59
C PHE A 306 -37.19 -8.31 -35.53
N ARG A 307 -37.40 -7.03 -35.20
CA ARG A 307 -37.96 -5.90 -35.97
C ARG A 307 -39.48 -5.68 -35.91
N HIS A 308 -39.84 -4.51 -35.38
CA HIS A 308 -40.57 -3.54 -36.20
C HIS A 308 -40.19 -2.09 -35.86
N ARG A 309 -40.17 -1.28 -36.92
CA ARG A 309 -39.75 0.13 -36.99
C ARG A 309 -40.77 1.08 -36.35
N SER A 310 -40.25 2.23 -35.95
CA SER A 310 -40.90 3.46 -35.51
C SER A 310 -41.95 4.01 -36.48
N PRO A 311 -42.78 4.96 -36.00
CA PRO A 311 -42.69 6.32 -36.53
C PRO A 311 -42.72 7.43 -35.45
N ARG A 312 -41.98 8.53 -35.69
CA ARG A 312 -42.24 9.89 -35.16
C ARG A 312 -43.17 10.61 -36.15
N PRO A 313 -44.04 11.55 -35.73
CA PRO A 313 -43.67 12.98 -35.81
C PRO A 313 -44.39 13.94 -34.81
N GLY A 314 -43.96 15.22 -34.78
CA GLY A 314 -44.64 16.40 -34.20
C GLY A 314 -43.94 16.96 -32.93
N GLN A 315 -43.04 17.95 -32.96
CA GLN A 315 -43.11 19.39 -33.27
C GLN A 315 -43.98 20.26 -32.34
N GLU A 316 -43.34 21.34 -31.84
CA GLU A 316 -43.86 22.57 -31.21
C GLU A 316 -44.40 22.48 -29.76
N ALA A 317 -44.27 23.47 -28.87
CA ALA A 317 -43.46 24.68 -28.72
C ALA A 317 -43.81 25.27 -27.34
N ARG A 318 -43.00 26.24 -26.88
CA ARG A 318 -43.31 27.35 -25.95
C ARG A 318 -42.84 27.26 -24.49
N ARG A 319 -41.97 28.26 -24.24
CA ARG A 319 -41.65 29.03 -23.01
C ARG A 319 -40.61 28.45 -22.08
#